data_AF-G7E360-F1
#
_entry.id   AF-G7E360-F1
#
_cell.length_a   1.000
_cell.length_b   1.000
_cell.length_c   1.000
_cell.angle_alpha   90.00
_cell.angle_beta   90.00
_cell.angle_gamma   90.00
#
_symmetry.space_group_name_H-M   'P 1'
#
loop_
_entity.id
_entity.type
_entity.pdbx_description
1 polymer ?
#
loop_
_entity_poly.entity_id
_entity_poly.type
_entity_poly.pdbx_seq_one_letter_code
_entity_poly.pdbx_strand_id
1 'polypeptide(L)'
;MSTQTIHKLSLRAGTADTSIDEKFKKDLHLFPTYAQGVAREPDYAFDAWLPRPDPSLHYEPLTDFEHVDPGTRVPDPLTNPLDELLKNAQTAEITPAIGTEVSGVQLSTLSPAQKDQLSVLAARRGVLIFREQDFQELSVPDALDWARYFGRLHIHPTSAHPEGYPEVHLVYRDRKSSFNYEKSDRTNSVTWHSDVSYETQPPGLTSLFLFSSPESGGDTLFVNTAKAYERLSPEFRERLHGLQVVHSGHEQANYLRRDGKRGAHSALLDLPEGARRHGARLTPQAERPFFK
;
A
#
# COMPACT_ATOMS: atom_id res chain seq x y z
N MET A 1 10.86 -30.82 37.44
CA MET A 1 10.89 -30.42 36.02
C MET A 1 9.45 -30.37 35.54
N SER A 2 8.89 -29.17 35.45
CA SER A 2 7.46 -28.93 35.25
C SER A 2 7.16 -28.81 33.76
N THR A 3 6.50 -29.81 33.20
CA THR A 3 5.86 -29.77 31.88
C THR A 3 4.70 -28.76 31.94
N GLN A 4 4.86 -27.60 31.31
CA GLN A 4 3.73 -26.69 31.08
C GLN A 4 2.98 -27.13 29.83
N THR A 5 1.79 -27.65 30.07
CA THR A 5 0.76 -27.98 29.08
C THR A 5 0.39 -26.72 28.28
N ILE A 6 0.62 -26.75 26.97
CA ILE A 6 0.13 -25.72 26.04
C ILE A 6 -1.40 -25.83 25.99
N HIS A 7 -2.09 -24.78 26.44
CA HIS A 7 -3.54 -24.67 26.33
C HIS A 7 -3.94 -24.59 24.85
N LYS A 8 -4.82 -25.50 24.44
CA LYS A 8 -5.48 -25.55 23.11
C LYS A 8 -5.95 -24.16 22.68
N LEU A 9 -5.43 -23.64 21.57
CA LEU A 9 -6.09 -22.61 20.79
C LEU A 9 -7.29 -23.25 20.08
N SER A 10 -8.49 -23.02 20.62
CA SER A 10 -9.75 -23.48 20.03
C SER A 10 -10.15 -22.52 18.90
N LEU A 11 -9.95 -22.92 17.65
CA LEU A 11 -10.60 -22.29 16.49
C LEU A 11 -12.10 -22.60 16.56
N ARG A 12 -12.91 -21.66 17.06
CA ARG A 12 -14.37 -21.73 16.95
C ARG A 12 -14.81 -21.01 15.68
N ALA A 13 -15.52 -21.72 14.81
CA ALA A 13 -16.41 -21.10 13.82
C ALA A 13 -17.63 -20.57 14.59
N GLY A 14 -17.60 -19.30 14.97
CA GLY A 14 -18.77 -18.60 15.52
C GLY A 14 -19.54 -17.93 14.38
N THR A 15 -20.87 -18.03 14.43
CA THR A 15 -21.78 -17.18 13.63
C THR A 15 -21.59 -15.73 14.07
N ALA A 16 -21.38 -14.83 13.11
CA ALA A 16 -21.15 -13.42 13.36
C ALA A 16 -22.38 -12.76 14.00
N ASP A 17 -22.15 -11.87 14.97
CA ASP A 17 -23.18 -11.11 15.67
C ASP A 17 -23.54 -9.88 14.84
N THR A 18 -24.70 -9.92 14.19
CA THR A 18 -25.22 -8.89 13.29
C THR A 18 -25.79 -7.66 13.99
N SER A 19 -25.86 -7.66 15.34
CA SER A 19 -26.43 -6.54 16.11
C SER A 19 -25.50 -5.31 16.20
N ILE A 20 -24.22 -5.48 15.87
CA ILE A 20 -23.21 -4.42 15.86
C ILE A 20 -23.38 -3.52 14.61
N ASP A 21 -23.86 -4.08 13.50
CA ASP A 21 -23.91 -3.46 12.17
C ASP A 21 -24.99 -2.37 12.01
N GLU A 22 -26.17 -2.58 12.60
CA GLU A 22 -27.26 -1.59 12.62
C GLU A 22 -26.87 -0.34 13.42
N LYS A 23 -26.07 -0.52 14.47
CA LYS A 23 -25.53 0.58 15.29
C LYS A 23 -24.37 1.30 14.58
N PHE A 24 -23.56 0.55 13.83
CA PHE A 24 -22.42 1.07 13.05
C PHE A 24 -22.85 1.99 11.88
N LYS A 25 -24.03 1.72 11.28
CA LYS A 25 -24.62 2.52 10.19
C LYS A 25 -25.36 3.78 10.67
N LYS A 26 -25.89 3.79 11.90
CA LYS A 26 -26.79 4.85 12.38
C LYS A 26 -26.11 6.09 12.96
N ASP A 27 -24.89 5.96 13.49
CA ASP A 27 -24.24 7.02 14.28
C ASP A 27 -23.13 7.77 13.51
N LEU A 28 -23.35 8.07 12.22
CA LEU A 28 -22.43 8.90 11.41
C LEU A 28 -22.61 10.39 11.75
N HIS A 29 -22.21 10.80 12.95
CA HIS A 29 -22.18 12.21 13.35
C HIS A 29 -20.77 12.77 13.15
N LEU A 30 -20.64 13.68 12.17
CA LEU A 30 -19.43 14.46 11.90
C LEU A 30 -19.23 15.47 13.03
N PHE A 31 -18.07 15.43 13.70
CA PHE A 31 -17.65 16.43 14.68
C PHE A 31 -16.61 17.37 14.07
N PRO A 32 -16.72 18.69 14.24
CA PRO A 32 -15.72 19.62 13.74
C PRO A 32 -14.59 19.80 14.76
N THR A 33 -13.34 19.76 14.30
CA THR A 33 -12.28 20.78 14.48
C THR A 33 -10.89 20.15 14.43
N TYR A 34 -10.10 20.58 13.45
CA TYR A 34 -8.66 20.38 13.44
C TYR A 34 -7.99 21.45 14.31
N ALA A 35 -6.87 21.09 14.92
CA ALA A 35 -6.06 21.98 15.74
C ALA A 35 -5.53 23.16 14.91
N GLN A 36 -6.24 24.28 14.94
CA GLN A 36 -5.61 25.59 14.79
C GLN A 36 -4.50 25.67 15.86
N GLY A 37 -3.22 25.69 15.48
CA GLY A 37 -2.16 26.00 16.44
C GLY A 37 -0.78 25.37 16.25
N VAL A 38 -0.56 24.43 15.34
CA VAL A 38 0.83 24.06 14.98
C VAL A 38 1.33 25.11 13.99
N ALA A 39 2.22 26.00 14.45
CA ALA A 39 2.89 26.95 13.59
C ALA A 39 3.57 26.19 12.45
N ARG A 40 3.10 26.39 11.22
CA ARG A 40 3.81 25.90 10.04
C ARG A 40 5.16 26.61 9.99
N GLU A 41 6.20 25.89 9.62
CA GLU A 41 7.45 26.55 9.26
C GLU A 41 7.14 27.46 8.07
N PRO A 42 7.33 28.79 8.19
CA PRO A 42 7.23 29.66 7.04
C PRO A 42 8.20 29.15 5.97
N ASP A 43 7.73 29.07 4.73
CA ASP A 43 8.52 28.64 3.56
C ASP A 43 8.91 27.15 3.50
N TYR A 44 8.09 26.24 4.06
CA TYR A 44 8.27 24.80 3.82
C TYR A 44 8.14 24.49 2.32
N ALA A 45 9.23 23.96 1.73
CA ALA A 45 9.37 23.75 0.28
C ALA A 45 8.27 22.88 -0.35
N PHE A 46 7.57 22.08 0.46
CA PHE A 46 6.55 21.15 0.00
C PHE A 46 5.15 21.44 0.58
N ASP A 47 4.79 22.70 0.88
CA ASP A 47 3.44 23.04 1.42
C ASP A 47 2.30 22.55 0.51
N ALA A 48 2.51 22.55 -0.81
CA ALA A 48 1.56 22.05 -1.80
C ALA A 48 1.24 20.55 -1.64
N TRP A 49 2.11 19.79 -0.96
CA TRP A 49 1.97 18.36 -0.70
C TRP A 49 1.44 18.07 0.71
N LEU A 50 1.25 19.09 1.55
CA LEU A 50 0.81 18.87 2.94
C LEU A 50 -0.67 18.45 3.01
N PRO A 51 -1.03 17.62 4.00
CA PRO A 51 -2.40 17.18 4.17
C PRO A 51 -3.30 18.38 4.48
N ARG A 52 -4.46 18.44 3.81
CA ARG A 52 -5.54 19.39 4.07
C ARG A 52 -6.78 18.58 4.46
N PRO A 53 -7.00 18.33 5.77
CA PRO A 53 -8.15 17.56 6.21
C PRO A 53 -9.45 18.28 5.85
N ASP A 54 -10.33 17.59 5.14
CA ASP A 54 -11.69 18.03 4.88
C ASP A 54 -12.67 17.03 5.52
N PRO A 55 -13.31 17.38 6.66
CA PRO A 55 -14.26 16.51 7.33
C PRO A 55 -15.60 16.39 6.58
N SER A 56 -15.86 17.22 5.57
CA SER A 56 -17.08 17.16 4.75
C SER A 56 -16.96 16.19 3.57
N LEU A 57 -15.75 15.70 3.31
CA LEU A 57 -15.43 14.89 2.16
C LEU A 57 -15.95 13.46 2.33
N HIS A 58 -16.84 13.07 1.43
CA HIS A 58 -17.39 11.73 1.34
C HIS A 58 -17.25 11.22 -0.09
N TYR A 59 -16.72 10.01 -0.21
CA TYR A 59 -16.56 9.32 -1.48
C TYR A 59 -17.57 8.20 -1.62
N GLU A 60 -17.96 7.96 -2.87
CA GLU A 60 -18.77 6.79 -3.23
C GLU A 60 -18.01 5.49 -2.93
N PRO A 61 -18.72 4.39 -2.62
CA PRO A 61 -18.09 3.08 -2.43
C PRO A 61 -17.23 2.67 -3.63
N LEU A 62 -16.18 1.88 -3.39
CA LEU A 62 -15.36 1.37 -4.48
C LEU A 62 -16.18 0.44 -5.36
N THR A 63 -16.08 0.66 -6.66
CA THR A 63 -16.65 -0.23 -7.68
C THR A 63 -15.56 -1.06 -8.33
N ASP A 64 -15.93 -2.28 -8.73
CA ASP A 64 -15.04 -3.13 -9.49
C ASP A 64 -14.68 -2.47 -10.82
N PHE A 65 -13.42 -2.60 -11.21
CA PHE A 65 -12.91 -2.10 -12.48
C PHE A 65 -12.00 -3.11 -13.16
N GLU A 66 -11.92 -3.04 -14.49
CA GLU A 66 -10.96 -3.83 -15.26
C GLU A 66 -9.59 -3.16 -15.21
N HIS A 67 -8.56 -3.93 -14.85
CA HIS A 67 -7.17 -3.47 -14.83
C HIS A 67 -6.34 -4.26 -15.84
N VAL A 68 -5.64 -3.53 -16.72
CA VAL A 68 -4.67 -4.08 -17.66
C VAL A 68 -3.28 -3.56 -17.28
N ASP A 69 -2.44 -4.44 -16.75
CA ASP A 69 -1.08 -4.10 -16.33
C ASP A 69 -0.25 -3.66 -17.56
N PRO A 70 0.42 -2.49 -17.51
CA PRO A 70 1.29 -2.02 -18.58
C PRO A 70 2.31 -3.05 -19.08
N GLY A 71 2.81 -3.91 -18.19
CA GLY A 71 3.79 -4.93 -18.51
C GLY A 71 3.27 -5.98 -19.48
N THR A 72 1.94 -6.14 -19.62
CA THR A 72 1.34 -7.02 -20.63
C THR A 72 1.51 -6.53 -22.06
N ARG A 73 1.84 -5.24 -22.24
CA ARG A 73 2.17 -4.66 -23.56
C ARG A 73 3.60 -4.96 -24.01
N VAL A 74 4.45 -5.45 -23.11
CA VAL A 74 5.83 -5.84 -23.43
C VAL A 74 5.84 -7.25 -24.01
N PRO A 75 6.39 -7.47 -25.21
CA PRO A 75 6.56 -8.81 -25.77
C PRO A 75 7.45 -9.68 -24.90
N ASP A 76 7.02 -10.92 -24.66
CA ASP A 76 7.72 -11.92 -23.86
C ASP A 76 8.24 -11.35 -22.51
N PRO A 77 7.36 -10.86 -21.64
CA PRO A 77 7.72 -10.06 -20.45
C PRO A 77 8.55 -10.84 -19.42
N LEU A 78 8.80 -12.12 -19.63
CA LEU A 78 9.66 -12.96 -18.80
C LEU A 78 11.12 -12.95 -19.25
N THR A 79 11.34 -12.86 -20.57
CA THR A 79 12.65 -12.96 -21.21
C THR A 79 13.07 -11.66 -21.89
N ASN A 80 12.18 -10.69 -22.00
CA ASN A 80 12.50 -9.37 -22.55
C ASN A 80 13.70 -8.76 -21.81
N PRO A 81 14.72 -8.26 -22.54
CA PRO A 81 15.91 -7.69 -21.92
C PRO A 81 15.66 -6.34 -21.24
N LEU A 82 14.52 -5.71 -21.52
CA LEU A 82 14.13 -4.38 -21.04
C LEU A 82 15.06 -3.27 -21.53
N ASP A 83 15.53 -3.39 -22.77
CA ASP A 83 16.51 -2.47 -23.35
C ASP A 83 16.01 -1.03 -23.44
N GLU A 84 14.71 -0.77 -23.65
CA GLU A 84 14.19 0.60 -23.72
C GLU A 84 14.40 1.32 -22.38
N LEU A 85 14.10 0.64 -21.27
CA LEU A 85 14.27 1.17 -19.92
C LEU A 85 15.74 1.16 -19.48
N LEU A 86 16.48 0.09 -19.78
CA LEU A 86 17.79 -0.18 -19.17
C LEU A 86 19.00 0.15 -20.05
N LYS A 87 18.81 0.63 -21.30
CA LYS A 87 19.90 0.92 -22.26
C LYS A 87 21.10 1.65 -21.67
N ASN A 88 20.83 2.67 -20.85
CA ASN A 88 21.83 3.52 -20.22
C ASN A 88 21.79 3.44 -18.69
N ALA A 89 21.07 2.45 -18.15
CA ALA A 89 20.91 2.28 -16.72
C ALA A 89 22.02 1.39 -16.16
N GLN A 90 22.35 1.58 -14.89
CA GLN A 90 23.08 0.58 -14.12
C GLN A 90 22.12 -0.05 -13.12
N THR A 91 22.29 -1.35 -12.87
CA THR A 91 21.45 -2.09 -11.93
C THR A 91 22.31 -2.82 -10.91
N ALA A 92 21.85 -2.83 -9.65
CA ALA A 92 22.46 -3.57 -8.57
C ALA A 92 21.38 -4.34 -7.81
N GLU A 93 21.48 -5.66 -7.74
CA GLU A 93 20.57 -6.45 -6.91
C GLU A 93 20.84 -6.19 -5.42
N ILE A 94 19.80 -5.82 -4.68
CA ILE A 94 19.89 -5.62 -3.23
C ILE A 94 19.94 -7.00 -2.54
N THR A 95 19.07 -7.91 -2.97
CA THR A 95 19.12 -9.32 -2.58
C THR A 95 18.81 -10.22 -3.79
N PRO A 96 19.18 -11.52 -3.76
CA PRO A 96 18.91 -12.43 -4.86
C PRO A 96 17.41 -12.59 -5.21
N ALA A 97 16.53 -12.41 -4.21
CA ALA A 97 15.12 -12.76 -4.32
C ALA A 97 14.18 -11.55 -4.46
N ILE A 98 14.62 -10.36 -4.09
CA ILE A 98 13.82 -9.13 -4.08
C ILE A 98 14.73 -7.90 -4.09
N GLY A 99 14.29 -6.84 -4.74
CA GLY A 99 15.01 -5.56 -4.70
C GLY A 99 16.04 -5.44 -5.80
N THR A 100 15.96 -4.33 -6.54
CA THR A 100 17.00 -3.88 -7.46
C THR A 100 17.11 -2.36 -7.35
N GLU A 101 18.31 -1.86 -7.13
CA GLU A 101 18.63 -0.45 -7.30
C GLU A 101 18.92 -0.19 -8.78
N VAL A 102 18.35 0.90 -9.32
CA VAL A 102 18.50 1.33 -10.71
C VAL A 102 18.98 2.78 -10.72
N SER A 103 20.09 3.03 -11.41
CA SER A 103 20.64 4.38 -11.61
C SER A 103 20.74 4.71 -13.10
N GLY A 104 20.86 6.01 -13.41
CA GLY A 104 20.89 6.50 -14.81
C GLY A 104 19.52 6.59 -15.49
N VAL A 105 18.43 6.48 -14.72
CA VAL A 105 17.04 6.58 -15.20
C VAL A 105 16.31 7.65 -14.39
N GLN A 106 15.70 8.62 -15.08
CA GLN A 106 14.77 9.58 -14.49
C GLN A 106 13.33 9.16 -14.81
N LEU A 107 12.59 8.74 -13.79
CA LEU A 107 11.26 8.17 -13.92
C LEU A 107 10.26 9.16 -14.56
N SER A 108 10.38 10.46 -14.26
CA SER A 108 9.47 11.51 -14.77
C SER A 108 9.54 11.69 -16.29
N THR A 109 10.67 11.31 -16.92
CA THR A 109 10.94 11.51 -18.35
C THR A 109 10.72 10.25 -19.19
N LEU A 110 10.28 9.15 -18.58
CA LEU A 110 10.11 7.88 -19.28
C LEU A 110 9.07 7.97 -20.40
N SER A 111 9.43 7.40 -21.55
CA SER A 111 8.49 7.14 -22.64
C SER A 111 7.48 6.05 -22.25
N PRO A 112 6.34 5.93 -22.96
CA PRO A 112 5.40 4.85 -22.74
C PRO A 112 6.04 3.45 -22.77
N ALA A 113 6.90 3.16 -23.74
CA ALA A 113 7.57 1.86 -23.85
C ALA A 113 8.48 1.58 -22.63
N GLN A 114 9.14 2.62 -22.10
CA GLN A 114 9.96 2.49 -20.90
C GLN A 114 9.11 2.25 -19.66
N LYS A 115 7.95 2.90 -19.53
CA LYS A 115 7.00 2.68 -18.44
C LYS A 115 6.39 1.26 -18.49
N ASP A 116 6.09 0.74 -19.67
CA ASP A 116 5.66 -0.65 -19.84
C ASP A 116 6.74 -1.63 -19.32
N GLN A 117 8.01 -1.40 -19.70
CA GLN A 117 9.14 -2.19 -19.21
C GLN A 117 9.42 -2.00 -17.71
N LEU A 118 9.11 -0.83 -17.15
CA LEU A 118 9.21 -0.59 -15.71
C LEU A 118 8.22 -1.47 -14.94
N SER A 119 7.00 -1.63 -15.45
CA SER A 119 5.99 -2.53 -14.87
C SER A 119 6.50 -3.98 -14.85
N VAL A 120 7.11 -4.43 -15.96
CA VAL A 120 7.75 -5.76 -16.04
C VAL A 120 8.88 -5.91 -15.03
N LEU A 121 9.76 -4.91 -14.92
CA LEU A 121 10.88 -4.96 -13.98
C LEU A 121 10.38 -5.01 -12.53
N ALA A 122 9.36 -4.22 -12.19
CA ALA A 122 8.73 -4.21 -10.88
C ALA A 122 8.12 -5.58 -10.55
N ALA A 123 7.37 -6.18 -11.48
CA ALA A 123 6.82 -7.53 -11.32
C ALA A 123 7.92 -8.59 -11.12
N ARG A 124 9.02 -8.49 -11.89
CA ARG A 124 10.15 -9.43 -11.78
C ARG A 124 10.89 -9.30 -10.44
N ARG A 125 11.07 -8.09 -9.91
CA ARG A 125 11.97 -7.82 -8.77
C ARG A 125 11.26 -7.51 -7.45
N GLY A 126 9.97 -7.24 -7.47
CA GLY A 126 9.13 -6.90 -6.32
C GLY A 126 9.35 -5.49 -5.77
N VAL A 127 10.60 -5.06 -5.63
CA VAL A 127 10.98 -3.72 -5.16
C VAL A 127 12.03 -3.14 -6.09
N LEU A 128 11.84 -1.89 -6.48
CA LEU A 128 12.82 -1.11 -7.24
C LEU A 128 13.15 0.16 -6.49
N ILE A 129 14.43 0.53 -6.46
CA ILE A 129 14.91 1.76 -5.85
C ILE A 129 15.56 2.61 -6.93
N PHE A 130 15.03 3.82 -7.11
CA PHE A 130 15.60 4.84 -7.98
C PHE A 130 16.09 5.99 -7.12
N ARG A 131 17.36 6.35 -7.24
CA ARG A 131 17.94 7.50 -6.53
C ARG A 131 17.90 8.75 -7.40
N GLU A 132 18.04 9.91 -6.78
CA GLU A 132 18.22 11.19 -7.49
C GLU A 132 17.06 11.50 -8.46
N GLN A 133 15.83 11.24 -8.00
CA GLN A 133 14.61 11.49 -8.77
C GLN A 133 14.11 12.93 -8.54
N ASP A 134 13.42 13.50 -9.54
CA ASP A 134 12.97 14.90 -9.56
C ASP A 134 11.49 15.06 -9.17
N PHE A 135 10.84 14.02 -8.65
CA PHE A 135 9.42 14.04 -8.29
C PHE A 135 9.04 15.14 -7.29
N GLN A 136 9.99 15.56 -6.46
CA GLN A 136 9.80 16.68 -5.52
C GLN A 136 9.66 18.04 -6.22
N GLU A 137 10.10 18.15 -7.47
CA GLU A 137 10.06 19.35 -8.31
C GLU A 137 8.82 19.37 -9.22
N LEU A 138 8.16 18.22 -9.39
CA LEU A 138 6.93 18.12 -10.17
C LEU A 138 5.76 18.80 -9.46
N SER A 139 4.78 19.27 -10.24
CA SER A 139 3.48 19.60 -9.70
C SER A 139 2.73 18.33 -9.28
N VAL A 140 1.80 18.43 -8.31
CA VAL A 140 0.96 17.29 -7.90
C VAL A 140 0.22 16.67 -9.11
N PRO A 141 -0.41 17.45 -10.01
CA PRO A 141 -1.00 16.91 -11.24
C PRO A 141 -0.04 16.09 -12.10
N ASP A 142 1.19 16.57 -12.33
CA ASP A 142 2.16 15.89 -13.20
C ASP A 142 2.60 14.55 -12.60
N ALA A 143 2.82 14.50 -11.29
CA ALA A 143 3.13 13.25 -10.59
C ALA A 143 1.96 12.25 -10.66
N LEU A 144 0.73 12.73 -10.54
CA LEU A 144 -0.47 11.90 -10.69
C LEU A 144 -0.63 11.41 -12.14
N ASP A 145 -0.39 12.24 -13.14
CA ASP A 145 -0.43 11.84 -14.55
C ASP A 145 0.62 10.78 -14.88
N TRP A 146 1.81 10.89 -14.28
CA TRP A 146 2.82 9.84 -14.37
C TRP A 146 2.30 8.52 -13.77
N ALA A 147 1.73 8.56 -12.57
CA ALA A 147 1.24 7.38 -11.87
C ALA A 147 0.03 6.73 -12.56
N ARG A 148 -0.86 7.54 -13.17
CA ARG A 148 -2.05 7.08 -13.92
C ARG A 148 -1.70 6.17 -15.09
N TYR A 149 -0.48 6.24 -15.61
CA TYR A 149 0.00 5.33 -16.65
C TYR A 149 -0.07 3.86 -16.20
N PHE A 150 0.13 3.60 -14.91
CA PHE A 150 0.13 2.26 -14.33
C PHE A 150 -1.24 1.76 -13.91
N GLY A 151 -2.29 2.58 -14.05
CA GLY A 151 -3.66 2.19 -13.77
C GLY A 151 -4.45 3.28 -13.05
N ARG A 152 -5.68 2.92 -12.65
CA ARG A 152 -6.51 3.78 -11.80
C ARG A 152 -5.76 4.06 -10.49
N LEU A 153 -5.69 5.33 -10.11
CA LEU A 153 -5.13 5.71 -8.83
C LEU A 153 -6.09 5.39 -7.69
N HIS A 154 -5.56 4.81 -6.62
CA HIS A 154 -6.31 4.48 -5.41
C HIS A 154 -6.49 5.74 -4.54
N ILE A 155 -7.68 5.93 -3.97
CA ILE A 155 -7.92 6.94 -2.94
C ILE A 155 -7.87 6.23 -1.61
N HIS A 156 -6.84 6.52 -0.81
CA HIS A 156 -6.64 5.81 0.44
C HIS A 156 -7.75 6.14 1.45
N PRO A 157 -8.43 5.13 2.04
CA PRO A 157 -9.66 5.36 2.80
C PRO A 157 -9.46 6.13 4.10
N THR A 158 -8.22 6.21 4.59
CA THR A 158 -7.92 6.65 5.95
C THR A 158 -6.86 7.75 6.06
N SER A 159 -6.53 8.41 4.94
CA SER A 159 -5.48 9.43 4.90
C SER A 159 -6.01 10.79 4.47
N ALA A 160 -5.49 11.83 5.10
CA ALA A 160 -5.61 13.18 4.56
C ALA A 160 -4.68 13.31 3.34
N HIS A 161 -5.06 14.18 2.42
CA HIS A 161 -4.39 14.40 1.14
C HIS A 161 -4.24 15.90 0.89
N PRO A 162 -3.42 16.31 -0.09
CA PRO A 162 -3.39 17.69 -0.56
C PRO A 162 -4.77 18.13 -1.07
N GLU A 163 -5.02 19.43 -1.01
CA GLU A 163 -6.28 20.02 -1.47
C GLU A 163 -6.49 19.75 -2.97
N GLY A 164 -7.63 19.16 -3.32
CA GLY A 164 -7.97 18.80 -4.70
C GLY A 164 -7.34 17.53 -5.25
N TYR A 165 -6.49 16.82 -4.48
CA TYR A 165 -5.73 15.65 -4.96
C TYR A 165 -5.88 14.42 -4.05
N PRO A 166 -7.07 13.82 -3.99
CA PRO A 166 -7.35 12.73 -3.06
C PRO A 166 -6.62 11.41 -3.33
N GLU A 167 -6.09 11.25 -4.53
CA GLU A 167 -5.29 10.07 -4.89
C GLU A 167 -3.87 10.10 -4.30
N VAL A 168 -3.46 11.21 -3.67
CA VAL A 168 -2.17 11.33 -2.99
C VAL A 168 -2.29 10.81 -1.57
N HIS A 169 -1.66 9.66 -1.31
CA HIS A 169 -1.48 9.14 0.03
C HIS A 169 -0.22 9.70 0.68
N LEU A 170 -0.36 10.39 1.81
CA LEU A 170 0.75 11.02 2.53
C LEU A 170 1.21 10.17 3.72
N VAL A 171 2.45 9.71 3.67
CA VAL A 171 3.16 9.14 4.83
C VAL A 171 3.92 10.29 5.52
N TYR A 172 3.22 11.03 6.39
CA TYR A 172 3.77 12.24 7.00
C TYR A 172 3.83 12.14 8.53
N ARG A 173 5.02 12.43 9.07
CA ARG A 173 5.28 12.51 10.51
C ARG A 173 6.01 13.82 10.78
N ASP A 174 5.41 14.65 11.62
CA ASP A 174 6.07 15.85 12.12
C ASP A 174 6.82 15.54 13.43
N ARG A 175 7.62 16.50 13.92
CA ARG A 175 8.45 16.32 15.12
C ARG A 175 7.65 16.02 16.41
N LYS A 176 6.40 16.44 16.49
CA LYS A 176 5.52 16.39 17.67
C LYS A 176 4.20 15.63 17.44
N SER A 177 3.88 15.23 16.22
CA SER A 177 2.61 14.63 15.82
C SER A 177 2.76 13.75 14.57
N SER A 178 1.86 12.78 14.42
CA SER A 178 1.85 11.84 13.29
C SER A 178 0.48 11.86 12.62
N PHE A 179 0.49 11.90 11.29
CA PHE A 179 -0.72 11.90 10.46
C PHE A 179 -1.10 10.50 9.97
N ASN A 180 -0.43 9.47 10.50
CA ASN A 180 -0.66 8.08 10.17
C ASN A 180 -1.38 7.35 11.32
N TYR A 181 -1.81 6.12 11.06
CA TYR A 181 -2.35 5.23 12.08
C TYR A 181 -1.20 4.70 12.96
N GLU A 182 -1.26 4.98 14.27
CA GLU A 182 -0.27 4.50 15.23
C GLU A 182 -0.95 3.71 16.36
N LYS A 183 -0.35 2.57 16.71
CA LYS A 183 -0.79 1.74 17.83
C LYS A 183 -0.06 2.20 19.09
N SER A 184 -0.78 2.86 20.00
CA SER A 184 -0.24 3.41 21.25
C SER A 184 0.14 2.35 22.29
N ASP A 185 -0.26 1.10 22.09
CA ASP A 185 0.00 -0.06 22.94
C ASP A 185 1.25 -0.85 22.53
N ARG A 186 2.11 -0.29 21.66
CA ARG A 186 3.31 -0.97 21.13
C ARG A 186 4.59 -0.23 21.48
N THR A 187 5.66 -1.00 21.69
CA THR A 187 7.01 -0.49 21.99
C THR A 187 7.79 -0.06 20.74
N ASN A 188 7.30 -0.37 19.54
CA ASN A 188 7.83 0.11 18.26
C ASN A 188 6.70 0.26 17.23
N SER A 189 7.00 0.95 16.13
CA SER A 189 6.08 1.18 15.02
C SER A 189 6.13 0.09 13.93
N VAL A 190 6.93 -0.97 14.10
CA VAL A 190 7.15 -1.97 13.04
C VAL A 190 5.94 -2.88 12.89
N THR A 191 5.33 -2.87 11.69
CA THR A 191 4.21 -3.73 11.35
C THR A 191 4.35 -4.23 9.91
N TRP A 192 4.45 -5.56 9.76
CA TRP A 192 4.41 -6.20 8.45
C TRP A 192 2.98 -6.22 7.91
N HIS A 193 2.80 -5.71 6.71
CA HIS A 193 1.51 -5.68 6.03
C HIS A 193 1.69 -5.65 4.51
N SER A 194 0.58 -5.82 3.80
CA SER A 194 0.40 -5.42 2.42
C SER A 194 -0.70 -4.37 2.40
N ASP A 195 -0.50 -3.32 1.62
CA ASP A 195 -1.39 -2.16 1.57
C ASP A 195 -2.83 -2.59 1.28
N VAL A 196 -3.75 -2.09 2.10
CA VAL A 196 -5.20 -2.14 1.88
C VAL A 196 -5.75 -3.52 1.50
N SER A 197 -5.14 -4.60 2.01
CA SER A 197 -5.52 -5.99 1.70
C SER A 197 -6.97 -6.38 2.05
N TYR A 198 -7.67 -5.49 2.78
CA TYR A 198 -9.09 -5.58 3.12
C TYR A 198 -10.02 -4.99 2.06
N GLU A 199 -9.56 -4.45 0.94
CA GLU A 199 -10.43 -4.06 -0.18
C GLU A 199 -10.59 -5.21 -1.18
N THR A 200 -11.64 -5.19 -2.02
CA THR A 200 -11.93 -6.23 -3.04
C THR A 200 -10.90 -6.26 -4.18
N GLN A 201 -10.37 -5.10 -4.58
CA GLN A 201 -9.29 -4.97 -5.55
C GLN A 201 -8.13 -4.17 -4.91
N PRO A 202 -7.31 -4.79 -4.05
CA PRO A 202 -6.23 -4.08 -3.36
C PRO A 202 -5.18 -3.57 -4.36
N PRO A 203 -4.40 -2.53 -4.01
CA PRO A 203 -3.37 -1.98 -4.88
C PRO A 203 -2.37 -3.04 -5.38
N GLY A 204 -2.13 -3.06 -6.68
CA GLY A 204 -1.15 -3.96 -7.32
C GLY A 204 0.28 -3.39 -7.37
N LEU A 205 0.41 -2.07 -7.40
CA LEU A 205 1.67 -1.32 -7.42
C LEU A 205 1.57 -0.11 -6.50
N THR A 206 2.58 0.10 -5.66
CA THR A 206 2.73 1.30 -4.83
C THR A 206 3.99 2.05 -5.28
N SER A 207 3.84 3.33 -5.62
CA SER A 207 4.97 4.24 -5.85
C SER A 207 5.14 5.15 -4.65
N LEU A 208 6.33 5.13 -4.03
CA LEU A 208 6.65 5.94 -2.86
C LEU A 208 7.76 6.93 -3.20
N PHE A 209 7.46 8.22 -3.09
CA PHE A 209 8.41 9.31 -3.32
C PHE A 209 8.85 9.92 -2.00
N LEU A 210 10.16 10.03 -1.79
CA LEU A 210 10.73 10.53 -0.56
C LEU A 210 11.05 12.03 -0.70
N PHE A 211 10.30 12.86 0.02
CA PHE A 211 10.45 14.33 0.00
C PHE A 211 11.34 14.82 1.15
N SER A 212 11.21 14.21 2.31
CA SER A 212 12.01 14.50 3.49
C SER A 212 12.18 13.23 4.31
N SER A 213 13.38 13.04 4.85
CA SER A 213 13.72 11.88 5.68
C SER A 213 14.69 12.30 6.77
N PRO A 214 14.65 11.65 7.94
CA PRO A 214 15.66 11.90 8.97
C PRO A 214 17.04 11.43 8.49
N GLU A 215 18.11 12.02 9.05
CA GLU A 215 19.50 11.61 8.76
C GLU A 215 19.76 10.12 9.09
N SER A 216 19.01 9.58 10.07
CA SER A 216 19.10 8.19 10.50
C SER A 216 17.73 7.67 10.92
N GLY A 217 17.48 6.39 10.60
CA GLY A 217 16.17 5.74 10.80
C GLY A 217 15.18 6.06 9.67
N GLY A 218 13.98 5.50 9.77
CA GLY A 218 12.96 5.65 8.71
C GLY A 218 13.06 4.61 7.59
N ASP A 219 13.90 3.58 7.75
CA ASP A 219 14.01 2.48 6.81
C ASP A 219 12.67 1.76 6.61
N THR A 220 12.39 1.41 5.36
CA THR A 220 11.27 0.53 5.00
C THR A 220 11.78 -0.87 4.71
N LEU A 221 11.29 -1.85 5.46
CA LEU A 221 11.64 -3.26 5.28
C LEU A 221 10.64 -3.94 4.34
N PHE A 222 11.14 -4.76 3.43
CA PHE A 222 10.34 -5.53 2.48
C PHE A 222 10.59 -7.03 2.63
N VAL A 223 9.58 -7.85 2.32
CA VAL A 223 9.66 -9.31 2.32
C VAL A 223 9.03 -9.85 1.04
N ASN A 224 9.69 -10.83 0.42
CA ASN A 224 9.14 -11.56 -0.71
C ASN A 224 8.27 -12.72 -0.20
N THR A 225 6.95 -12.52 -0.16
CA THR A 225 5.98 -13.52 0.31
C THR A 225 5.87 -14.73 -0.61
N ALA A 226 6.08 -14.56 -1.93
CA ALA A 226 6.12 -15.68 -2.87
C ALA A 226 7.32 -16.60 -2.58
N LYS A 227 8.52 -16.02 -2.36
CA LYS A 227 9.71 -16.79 -1.99
C LYS A 227 9.63 -17.37 -0.58
N ALA A 228 8.95 -16.70 0.35
CA ALA A 228 8.66 -17.27 1.65
C ALA A 228 7.75 -18.51 1.52
N TYR A 229 6.72 -18.43 0.66
CA TYR A 229 5.82 -19.55 0.38
C TYR A 229 6.55 -20.72 -0.28
N GLU A 230 7.37 -20.48 -1.30
CA GLU A 230 8.15 -21.51 -1.99
C GLU A 230 9.09 -22.30 -1.06
N ARG A 231 9.55 -21.68 0.03
CA ARG A 231 10.44 -22.31 1.03
C ARG A 231 9.72 -23.17 2.06
N LEU A 232 8.38 -23.12 2.11
CA LEU A 232 7.60 -24.00 2.97
C LEU A 232 7.73 -25.45 2.46
N SER A 233 7.65 -26.43 3.38
CA SER A 233 7.65 -27.83 2.98
C SER A 233 6.48 -28.11 2.03
N PRO A 234 6.61 -29.05 1.08
CA PRO A 234 5.50 -29.41 0.19
C PRO A 234 4.20 -29.73 0.93
N GLU A 235 4.28 -30.43 2.06
CA GLU A 235 3.12 -30.81 2.88
C GLU A 235 2.48 -29.59 3.54
N PHE A 236 3.28 -28.61 3.95
CA PHE A 236 2.75 -27.39 4.55
C PHE A 236 2.10 -26.49 3.50
N ARG A 237 2.68 -26.38 2.30
CA ARG A 237 2.03 -25.69 1.17
C ARG A 237 0.68 -26.31 0.84
N GLU A 238 0.63 -27.65 0.74
CA GLU A 238 -0.61 -28.36 0.48
C GLU A 238 -1.66 -28.11 1.57
N ARG A 239 -1.24 -28.05 2.85
CA ARG A 239 -2.15 -27.70 3.94
C ARG A 239 -2.71 -26.29 3.85
N LEU A 240 -1.98 -25.35 3.25
CA LEU A 240 -2.44 -23.97 3.05
C LEU A 240 -3.39 -23.84 1.85
N HIS A 241 -3.34 -24.76 0.89
CA HIS A 241 -4.22 -24.74 -0.28
C HIS A 241 -5.70 -24.79 0.16
N GLY A 242 -6.52 -23.92 -0.45
CA GLY A 242 -7.95 -23.81 -0.14
C GLY A 242 -8.29 -23.10 1.17
N LEU A 243 -7.31 -22.80 2.04
CA LEU A 243 -7.57 -21.97 3.21
C LEU A 243 -7.90 -20.55 2.79
N GLN A 244 -8.79 -19.92 3.55
CA GLN A 244 -9.14 -18.53 3.37
C GLN A 244 -9.03 -17.75 4.68
N VAL A 245 -8.60 -16.49 4.58
CA VAL A 245 -8.32 -15.57 5.69
C VAL A 245 -9.19 -14.32 5.51
N VAL A 246 -9.69 -13.80 6.62
CA VAL A 246 -10.43 -12.53 6.66
C VAL A 246 -9.43 -11.39 6.84
N HIS A 247 -9.50 -10.39 5.97
CA HIS A 247 -8.76 -9.15 6.07
C HIS A 247 -9.73 -8.04 6.45
N SER A 248 -9.36 -7.15 7.37
CA SER A 248 -10.27 -6.10 7.86
C SER A 248 -9.54 -4.79 8.14
N GLY A 249 -10.14 -3.68 7.70
CA GLY A 249 -9.73 -2.31 8.02
C GLY A 249 -10.38 -1.74 9.29
N HIS A 250 -11.14 -2.55 10.04
CA HIS A 250 -11.97 -2.07 11.16
C HIS A 250 -11.18 -1.35 12.27
N GLU A 251 -9.96 -1.83 12.60
CA GLU A 251 -9.11 -1.14 13.59
C GLU A 251 -8.66 0.24 13.10
N GLN A 252 -8.33 0.35 11.81
CA GLN A 252 -7.92 1.60 11.17
C GLN A 252 -9.10 2.60 11.12
N ALA A 253 -10.29 2.10 10.76
CA ALA A 253 -11.55 2.83 10.82
C ALA A 253 -11.84 3.40 12.21
N ASN A 254 -11.77 2.55 13.24
CA ASN A 254 -12.08 2.93 14.60
C ASN A 254 -11.09 3.96 15.17
N TYR A 255 -9.82 3.85 14.80
CA TYR A 255 -8.82 4.85 15.17
C TYR A 255 -9.16 6.22 14.60
N LEU A 256 -9.51 6.29 13.31
CA LEU A 256 -9.92 7.56 12.71
C LEU A 256 -11.16 8.16 13.36
N ARG A 257 -12.17 7.33 13.65
CA ARG A 257 -13.38 7.76 14.36
C ARG A 257 -13.05 8.37 15.72
N ARG A 258 -12.08 7.81 16.44
CA ARG A 258 -11.64 8.30 17.75
C ARG A 258 -10.75 9.54 17.67
N ASP A 259 -9.88 9.63 16.67
CA ASP A 259 -8.97 10.78 16.51
C ASP A 259 -9.73 12.04 16.07
N GLY A 260 -10.89 11.90 15.41
CA GLY A 260 -11.84 13.01 15.15
C GLY A 260 -11.31 14.13 14.24
N LYS A 261 -10.15 13.93 13.60
CA LYS A 261 -9.36 14.97 12.91
C LYS A 261 -9.21 14.76 11.41
N ARG A 262 -9.81 13.71 10.83
CA ARG A 262 -9.54 13.29 9.44
C ARG A 262 -10.83 12.86 8.75
N GLY A 263 -10.98 13.19 7.47
CA GLY A 263 -12.07 12.70 6.63
C GLY A 263 -12.02 11.17 6.57
N ALA A 264 -13.18 10.53 6.75
CA ALA A 264 -13.31 9.09 6.72
C ALA A 264 -14.01 8.68 5.41
N HIS A 265 -13.32 7.92 4.56
CA HIS A 265 -13.97 7.28 3.42
C HIS A 265 -14.82 6.09 3.92
N SER A 266 -16.00 5.95 3.33
CA SER A 266 -16.91 4.81 3.45
C SER A 266 -16.32 3.44 3.07
N ALA A 267 -15.16 3.38 2.39
CA ALA A 267 -14.54 2.16 1.87
C ALA A 267 -13.99 1.23 2.97
N LEU A 268 -14.04 1.68 4.22
CA LEU A 268 -13.79 0.84 5.41
C LEU A 268 -14.76 -0.36 5.53
N LEU A 269 -15.81 -0.44 4.70
CA LEU A 269 -16.86 -1.45 4.69
C LEU A 269 -17.03 -2.18 3.34
N ASP A 270 -16.01 -2.18 2.47
CA ASP A 270 -16.15 -2.71 1.10
C ASP A 270 -15.95 -4.22 0.96
N LEU A 271 -15.61 -4.93 2.04
CA LEU A 271 -15.77 -6.37 2.08
C LEU A 271 -17.13 -6.71 2.69
N PRO A 272 -18.03 -7.43 1.97
CA PRO A 272 -19.19 -8.00 2.61
C PRO A 272 -18.74 -8.85 3.80
N GLU A 273 -19.49 -8.79 4.89
CA GLU A 273 -19.16 -9.45 6.16
C GLU A 273 -18.71 -10.90 5.93
N GLY A 274 -17.52 -11.25 6.42
CA GLY A 274 -16.96 -12.58 6.27
C GLY A 274 -16.34 -12.88 4.89
N ALA A 275 -16.12 -11.89 4.03
CA ALA A 275 -15.35 -12.08 2.81
C ALA A 275 -13.94 -12.59 3.14
N ARG A 276 -13.59 -13.71 2.53
CA ARG A 276 -12.33 -14.40 2.77
C ARG A 276 -11.49 -14.37 1.50
N ARG A 277 -10.20 -14.10 1.66
CA ARG A 277 -9.20 -14.23 0.60
C ARG A 277 -8.42 -15.51 0.79
N HIS A 278 -7.84 -16.07 -0.27
CA HIS A 278 -6.94 -17.21 -0.13
C HIS A 278 -5.82 -16.89 0.87
N GLY A 279 -5.57 -17.78 1.83
CA GLY A 279 -4.55 -17.61 2.87
C GLY A 279 -3.12 -17.61 2.32
N ALA A 280 -2.94 -18.17 1.12
CA ALA A 280 -1.81 -17.93 0.24
C ALA A 280 -2.34 -17.63 -1.16
N ARG A 281 -1.93 -16.51 -1.74
CA ARG A 281 -2.24 -16.14 -3.12
C ARG A 281 -0.95 -15.87 -3.85
N LEU A 282 -0.73 -16.59 -4.95
CA LEU A 282 0.18 -16.16 -5.99
C LEU A 282 -0.67 -15.30 -6.93
N THR A 283 -0.29 -14.05 -7.12
CA THR A 283 -1.11 -13.07 -7.84
C THR A 283 -0.91 -13.27 -9.34
N PRO A 284 -1.98 -13.60 -10.11
CA PRO A 284 -1.86 -13.99 -11.52
C PRO A 284 -1.28 -12.92 -12.46
N GLN A 285 -1.27 -11.64 -12.06
CA GLN A 285 -0.81 -10.53 -12.91
C GLN A 285 0.69 -10.23 -12.77
N ALA A 286 1.37 -10.86 -11.80
CA ALA A 286 2.82 -10.73 -11.58
C ALA A 286 3.48 -12.09 -11.22
N GLU A 287 2.95 -13.21 -11.73
CA GLU A 287 3.58 -14.50 -11.46
C GLU A 287 4.95 -14.58 -12.15
N ARG A 288 5.99 -14.91 -11.39
CA ARG A 288 7.14 -15.63 -11.94
C ARG A 288 6.64 -17.03 -12.32
N PRO A 289 6.85 -17.51 -13.56
CA PRO A 289 6.38 -18.81 -13.99
C PRO A 289 6.95 -19.92 -13.12
N PHE A 290 6.09 -20.87 -12.78
CA PHE A 290 6.53 -22.16 -12.28
C PHE A 290 7.20 -22.95 -13.41
N PHE A 291 8.45 -23.32 -13.22
CA PHE A 291 9.07 -24.38 -14.01
C PHE A 291 8.67 -25.72 -13.37
N LYS A 292 7.98 -26.57 -14.14
CA LYS A 292 7.92 -28.02 -13.87
C LYS A 292 9.23 -28.67 -14.31
#